data_AF-A0A6C2UR39-F1
#
_entry.id   AF-A0A6C2UR39-F1
#
_cell.length_a   1.000
_cell.length_b   1.000
_cell.length_c   1.000
_cell.angle_alpha   90.00
_cell.angle_beta   90.00
_cell.angle_gamma   90.00
#
_symmetry.space_group_name_H-M   'P 1'
#
loop_
_entity.id
_entity.type
_entity.pdbx_description
1 polymer ?
#
loop_
_entity_poly.entity_id
_entity_poly.type
_entity_poly.pdbx_seq_one_letter_code
_entity_poly.pdbx_strand_id
1 'polypeptide(L)'
;MKRTYKKRALFDSKKLGQLVFGLFIVFIAYKILTPPSDETARIASPDGSKTARLRTFFYYDNQPSYKIYYRETGKRAWLNLLYLPAYTNTPPEATEAGIEWSADSEQLFFTINGSSIWHHAFE
;
A
#
# COMPACT_ATOMS: atom_id res chain seq x y z
N MET A 1 -65.56 3.96 -8.10
CA MET A 1 -64.55 4.37 -7.10
C MET A 1 -63.16 3.93 -7.60
N LYS A 2 -62.33 4.84 -8.14
CA LYS A 2 -61.02 4.47 -8.72
C LYS A 2 -59.95 4.46 -7.61
N ARG A 3 -59.33 3.30 -7.35
CA ARG A 3 -58.20 3.17 -6.41
C ARG A 3 -56.92 3.70 -7.07
N THR A 4 -56.45 4.84 -6.61
CA THR A 4 -55.14 5.40 -6.97
C THR A 4 -54.03 4.64 -6.25
N TYR A 5 -53.33 3.76 -6.95
CA TYR A 5 -52.12 3.14 -6.43
C TYR A 5 -50.96 4.15 -6.48
N LYS A 6 -50.57 4.71 -5.33
CA LYS A 6 -49.29 5.42 -5.20
C LYS A 6 -48.18 4.38 -5.34
N LYS A 7 -47.47 4.40 -6.48
CA LYS A 7 -46.20 3.67 -6.64
C LYS A 7 -45.26 4.15 -5.53
N ARG A 8 -45.01 3.29 -4.53
CA ARG A 8 -43.93 3.54 -3.55
C ARG A 8 -42.64 3.64 -4.34
N ALA A 9 -42.01 4.81 -4.31
CA ALA A 9 -40.67 4.96 -4.87
C ALA A 9 -39.77 3.96 -4.15
N LEU A 10 -39.24 2.99 -4.91
CA LEU A 10 -38.39 1.90 -4.39
C LEU A 10 -37.07 2.42 -3.81
N PHE A 11 -36.74 3.69 -4.05
CA PHE A 11 -35.55 4.37 -3.54
C PHE A 11 -35.94 5.59 -2.72
N ASP A 12 -35.68 5.52 -1.42
CA ASP A 12 -35.72 6.66 -0.52
C ASP A 12 -34.43 7.48 -0.73
N SER A 13 -34.52 8.52 -1.55
CA SER A 13 -33.38 9.38 -1.90
C SER A 13 -32.71 10.01 -0.68
N LYS A 14 -33.43 10.17 0.44
CA LYS A 14 -32.86 10.67 1.70
C LYS A 14 -31.92 9.64 2.34
N LYS A 15 -32.30 8.36 2.33
CA LYS A 15 -31.44 7.27 2.84
C LYS A 15 -30.21 7.07 1.96
N LEU A 16 -30.37 7.19 0.64
CA LEU A 16 -29.23 7.15 -0.28
C LEU A 16 -28.26 8.31 -0.02
N GLY A 17 -28.77 9.53 0.17
CA GLY A 17 -27.97 10.70 0.51
C GLY A 17 -27.18 10.55 1.81
N GLN A 18 -27.82 10.02 2.87
CA GLN A 18 -27.16 9.74 4.14
C GLN A 18 -26.05 8.69 4.01
N LEU A 19 -26.29 7.63 3.22
CA LEU A 19 -25.29 6.58 2.98
C LEU A 19 -24.09 7.13 2.21
N VAL A 20 -24.32 7.91 1.14
CA VAL A 20 -23.25 8.57 0.38
C VAL A 20 -22.45 9.52 1.27
N PHE A 21 -23.13 10.33 2.09
CA PHE A 21 -22.46 11.23 3.02
C PHE A 21 -21.62 10.48 4.06
N GLY A 22 -22.15 9.39 4.63
CA GLY A 22 -21.40 8.54 5.55
C GLY A 22 -20.13 7.95 4.92
N LEU A 23 -20.24 7.41 3.70
CA LEU A 23 -19.08 6.91 2.95
C LEU A 23 -18.07 8.01 2.64
N PHE A 24 -18.53 9.23 2.35
CA PHE A 24 -17.66 10.37 2.13
C PHE A 24 -16.86 10.75 3.39
N ILE A 25 -17.51 10.81 4.55
CA ILE A 25 -16.81 11.07 5.83
C ILE A 25 -15.77 9.99 6.12
N VAL A 26 -16.11 8.71 5.92
CA VAL A 26 -15.17 7.60 6.09
C VAL A 26 -13.99 7.73 5.12
N PHE A 27 -14.23 8.11 3.87
CA PHE A 27 -13.18 8.35 2.88
C PHE A 27 -12.25 9.49 3.29
N ILE A 28 -12.79 10.61 3.79
CA ILE A 28 -11.99 11.74 4.28
C ILE A 28 -11.17 11.34 5.50
N ALA A 29 -11.77 10.66 6.48
CA ALA A 29 -11.07 10.15 7.65
C ALA A 29 -9.92 9.21 7.25
N TYR A 30 -10.16 8.30 6.30
CA TYR A 30 -9.14 7.41 5.75
C TYR A 30 -7.99 8.18 5.09
N LYS A 31 -8.29 9.24 4.33
CA LYS A 31 -7.29 10.10 3.68
C LYS A 31 -6.45 10.90 4.67
N ILE A 32 -7.01 11.31 5.80
CA ILE A 32 -6.28 12.01 6.86
C ILE A 32 -5.37 11.04 7.64
N LEU A 33 -5.89 9.85 7.95
CA LEU A 33 -5.16 8.87 8.78
C LEU A 33 -4.10 8.09 8.00
N THR A 34 -4.22 8.01 6.67
CA THR A 34 -3.27 7.27 5.82
C THR A 34 -2.30 8.24 5.16
N PRO A 35 -1.01 8.21 5.53
CA PRO A 35 -0.04 9.12 4.93
C PRO A 35 0.11 8.86 3.42
N PRO A 36 0.48 9.89 2.65
CA PRO A 36 0.89 9.69 1.26
C PRO A 36 2.06 8.69 1.22
N SER A 37 2.08 7.86 0.18
CA SER A 37 3.11 6.84 0.00
C SER A 37 3.62 6.83 -1.44
N ASP A 38 4.92 6.97 -1.58
CA ASP A 38 5.62 6.99 -2.87
C ASP A 38 6.22 5.62 -3.15
N GLU A 39 6.13 5.18 -4.41
CA GLU A 39 6.83 3.98 -4.86
C GLU A 39 8.27 4.37 -5.20
N THR A 40 9.21 4.00 -4.33
CA THR A 40 10.61 4.40 -4.42
C THR A 40 11.45 3.43 -5.25
N ALA A 41 11.05 2.16 -5.30
CA ALA A 41 11.68 1.18 -6.17
C ALA A 41 10.69 0.12 -6.64
N ARG A 42 10.91 -0.39 -7.86
CA ARG A 42 10.17 -1.52 -8.41
C ARG A 42 11.10 -2.34 -9.29
N ILE A 43 11.24 -3.63 -8.96
CA ILE A 43 12.18 -4.53 -9.62
C ILE A 43 11.52 -5.89 -9.89
N ALA A 44 11.85 -6.49 -11.03
CA ALA A 44 11.50 -7.88 -11.33
C ALA A 44 12.58 -8.81 -10.76
N SER A 45 12.19 -10.01 -10.35
CA SER A 45 13.15 -11.07 -10.05
C SER A 45 13.91 -11.46 -11.32
N PRO A 46 15.17 -11.92 -11.23
CA PRO A 46 15.96 -12.33 -12.41
C PRO A 46 15.28 -13.37 -13.30
N ASP A 47 14.54 -14.31 -12.70
CA ASP A 47 13.74 -15.33 -13.40
C ASP A 47 12.42 -14.79 -14.00
N GLY A 48 12.05 -13.54 -13.71
CA GLY A 48 10.80 -12.91 -14.13
C GLY A 48 9.54 -13.46 -13.47
N SER A 49 9.64 -14.36 -12.47
CA SER A 49 8.49 -14.98 -11.83
C SER A 49 7.76 -14.04 -10.86
N LYS A 50 8.45 -13.02 -10.34
CA LYS A 50 7.93 -12.10 -9.32
C LYS A 50 8.32 -10.66 -9.64
N THR A 51 7.52 -9.73 -9.14
CA THR A 51 7.86 -8.30 -9.08
C THR A 51 7.79 -7.86 -7.63
N ALA A 52 8.81 -7.15 -7.17
CA ALA A 52 8.84 -6.49 -5.88
C ALA A 52 8.72 -4.98 -6.05
N ARG A 53 8.17 -4.31 -5.03
CA ARG A 53 8.17 -2.86 -4.92
C ARG A 53 8.42 -2.41 -3.49
N LEU A 54 9.13 -1.31 -3.36
CA LEU A 54 9.33 -0.57 -2.13
C LEU A 54 8.43 0.65 -2.14
N ARG A 55 7.67 0.85 -1.06
CA ARG A 55 6.93 2.08 -0.83
C ARG A 55 7.46 2.78 0.41
N THR A 56 7.70 4.07 0.29
CA THR A 56 8.11 4.95 1.38
C THR A 56 6.94 5.86 1.75
N PHE A 57 6.73 6.07 3.04
CA PHE A 57 5.73 6.99 3.57
C PHE A 57 6.24 7.61 4.86
N PHE A 58 5.64 8.73 5.25
CA PHE A 58 6.04 9.50 6.42
C PHE A 58 4.81 9.67 7.30
N TYR A 59 4.86 9.14 8.53
CA TYR A 59 3.81 9.37 9.53
C TYR A 59 4.06 10.70 10.26
N TYR A 60 4.55 10.62 11.50
CA TYR A 60 4.85 11.77 12.35
C TYR A 60 6.37 11.91 12.47
N ASP A 61 6.86 13.14 12.62
CA ASP A 61 8.29 13.48 12.79
C ASP A 61 9.20 13.33 11.55
N ASN A 62 8.64 13.32 10.33
CA ASN A 62 9.39 13.19 9.06
C ASN A 62 10.34 11.97 9.01
N GLN A 63 10.10 10.96 9.83
CA GLN A 63 10.86 9.71 9.79
C GLN A 63 10.34 8.84 8.65
N PRO A 64 11.23 8.31 7.78
CA PRO A 64 10.80 7.46 6.70
C PRO A 64 10.38 6.10 7.24
N SER A 65 9.24 5.64 6.74
CA SER A 65 8.68 4.33 6.99
C SER A 65 8.60 3.57 5.67
N TYR A 66 8.73 2.25 5.71
CA TYR A 66 8.87 1.43 4.51
C TYR A 66 7.85 0.28 4.48
N LYS A 67 7.35 -0.02 3.28
CA LYS A 67 6.57 -1.22 3.01
C LYS A 67 7.11 -1.92 1.77
N ILE A 68 7.39 -3.20 1.89
CA ILE A 68 7.80 -4.03 0.78
C ILE A 68 6.63 -4.91 0.37
N TYR A 69 6.32 -4.87 -0.91
CA TYR A 69 5.33 -5.75 -1.49
C TYR A 69 5.95 -6.60 -2.58
N TYR A 70 5.41 -7.80 -2.77
CA TYR A 70 5.67 -8.59 -3.95
C TYR A 70 4.37 -9.00 -4.64
N ARG A 71 4.53 -9.44 -5.89
CA ARG A 71 3.45 -9.96 -6.71
C ARG A 71 4.03 -10.97 -7.68
N GLU A 72 3.46 -12.17 -7.73
CA GLU A 72 3.79 -13.14 -8.76
C GLU A 72 3.31 -12.66 -10.14
N THR A 73 4.06 -13.04 -11.17
CA THR A 73 3.71 -12.78 -12.56
C THR A 73 2.36 -13.42 -12.90
N GLY A 74 1.47 -12.64 -13.51
CA GLY A 74 0.10 -13.05 -13.80
C GLY A 74 -0.91 -12.80 -12.67
N LYS A 75 -0.48 -12.54 -11.43
CA LYS A 75 -1.39 -12.17 -10.33
C LYS A 75 -1.65 -10.65 -10.31
N ARG A 76 -2.85 -10.25 -9.84
CA ARG A 76 -3.26 -8.83 -9.73
C ARG A 76 -2.95 -8.22 -8.36
N ALA A 77 -2.98 -9.03 -7.31
CA ALA A 77 -2.83 -8.57 -5.94
C ALA A 77 -1.36 -8.43 -5.54
N TRP A 78 -1.03 -7.35 -4.85
CA TRP A 78 0.25 -7.19 -4.17
C TRP A 78 0.14 -7.72 -2.75
N LEU A 79 1.09 -8.56 -2.36
CA LEU A 79 1.20 -9.13 -1.03
C LEU A 79 2.27 -8.37 -0.25
N ASN A 80 2.00 -8.07 1.02
CA ASN A 80 2.92 -7.35 1.90
C ASN A 80 3.91 -8.35 2.51
N LEU A 81 5.20 -8.07 2.39
CA LEU A 81 6.27 -8.86 3.02
C LEU A 81 6.82 -8.20 4.28
N LEU A 82 6.98 -6.88 4.25
CA LEU A 82 7.56 -6.11 5.34
C LEU A 82 6.82 -4.80 5.53
N TYR A 83 6.56 -4.46 6.80
CA TYR A 83 6.21 -3.12 7.24
C TYR A 83 7.21 -2.66 8.30
N LEU A 84 7.95 -1.59 7.99
CA LEU A 84 8.88 -0.95 8.90
C LEU A 84 8.34 0.44 9.28
N PRO A 85 7.82 0.62 10.51
CA PRO A 85 7.05 1.81 10.90
C PRO A 85 7.88 3.09 11.07
N ALA A 86 9.15 3.02 11.45
CA ALA A 86 10.06 4.17 11.47
C ALA A 86 11.50 3.67 11.47
N TYR A 87 12.31 4.16 10.54
CA TYR A 87 13.74 3.89 10.54
C TYR A 87 14.50 5.05 11.18
N THR A 88 14.98 4.86 12.41
CA THR A 88 15.58 5.92 13.23
C THR A 88 17.10 5.82 13.34
N ASN A 89 17.72 4.86 12.66
CA ASN A 89 19.17 4.61 12.78
C ASN A 89 20.01 5.61 11.97
N THR A 90 19.42 6.35 11.03
CA THR A 90 20.07 7.39 10.24
C THR A 90 19.19 8.63 10.13
N PRO A 91 19.78 9.82 9.93
CA PRO A 91 19.00 11.02 9.58
C PRO A 91 18.15 10.78 8.31
N PRO A 92 16.90 11.25 8.26
CA PRO A 92 16.01 11.03 7.11
C PRO A 92 16.60 11.42 5.76
N GLU A 93 17.32 12.55 5.72
CA GLU A 93 17.91 13.13 4.49
C GLU A 93 19.08 12.31 3.93
N ALA A 94 19.71 11.48 4.76
CA ALA A 94 20.85 10.64 4.38
C ALA A 94 20.46 9.16 4.19
N THR A 95 19.16 8.88 4.11
CA THR A 95 18.64 7.51 4.03
C THR A 95 18.31 7.15 2.58
N GLU A 96 19.15 6.34 1.95
CA GLU A 96 18.90 5.76 0.63
C GLU A 96 18.36 4.34 0.79
N ALA A 97 17.06 4.19 0.59
CA ALA A 97 16.38 2.90 0.69
C ALA A 97 16.24 2.23 -0.67
N GLY A 98 16.51 0.92 -0.71
CA GLY A 98 16.46 0.10 -1.91
C GLY A 98 15.98 -1.30 -1.63
N ILE A 99 15.63 -2.02 -2.70
CA ILE A 99 15.39 -3.45 -2.67
C ILE A 99 16.23 -4.10 -3.76
N GLU A 100 16.66 -5.34 -3.53
CA GLU A 100 17.51 -6.08 -4.45
C GLU A 100 17.12 -7.56 -4.44
N TRP A 101 17.08 -8.19 -5.61
CA TRP A 101 16.89 -9.63 -5.71
C TRP A 101 18.23 -10.35 -5.69
N SER A 102 18.29 -11.51 -5.03
CA SER A 102 19.37 -12.46 -5.25
C SER A 102 19.39 -12.90 -6.72
N ALA A 103 20.58 -13.28 -7.21
CA ALA A 103 20.77 -13.71 -8.59
C ALA A 103 19.95 -14.96 -8.96
N ASP A 104 19.68 -15.83 -7.99
CA ASP A 104 18.87 -17.04 -8.12
C ASP A 104 17.35 -16.78 -8.02
N SER A 105 16.92 -15.53 -7.78
CA SER A 105 15.51 -15.17 -7.57
C SER A 105 14.84 -15.75 -6.31
N GLU A 106 15.62 -16.38 -5.41
CA GLU A 106 15.10 -17.01 -4.20
C GLU A 106 14.95 -16.02 -3.03
N GLN A 107 15.66 -14.88 -3.07
CA GLN A 107 15.68 -13.93 -1.96
C GLN A 107 15.46 -12.50 -2.43
N LEU A 108 14.72 -11.74 -1.63
CA LEU A 108 14.57 -10.31 -1.78
C LEU A 108 15.18 -9.62 -0.55
N PHE A 109 16.16 -8.76 -0.79
CA PHE A 109 16.83 -7.96 0.21
C PHE A 109 16.22 -6.57 0.30
N PHE A 110 16.17 -6.05 1.52
CA PHE A 110 15.91 -4.65 1.80
C PHE A 110 17.19 -3.98 2.25
N THR A 111 17.60 -2.95 1.52
CA THR A 111 18.86 -2.25 1.75
C THR A 111 18.62 -0.82 2.21
N ILE A 112 19.42 -0.37 3.17
CA ILE A 112 19.56 1.04 3.54
C ILE A 112 21.03 1.41 3.38
N ASN A 113 21.32 2.46 2.62
CA ASN A 113 22.68 2.96 2.37
C ASN A 113 23.62 1.84 1.88
N GLY A 114 23.12 1.01 0.96
CA GLY A 114 23.86 -0.14 0.39
C GLY A 114 24.02 -1.35 1.31
N SER A 115 23.56 -1.28 2.56
CA SER A 115 23.63 -2.40 3.51
C SER A 115 22.29 -3.11 3.63
N SER A 116 22.30 -4.44 3.51
CA SER A 116 21.10 -5.25 3.75
C SER A 116 20.74 -5.24 5.23
N ILE A 117 19.51 -4.84 5.56
CA ILE A 117 18.99 -4.80 6.93
C ILE A 117 17.88 -5.84 7.16
N TRP A 118 17.37 -6.43 6.09
CA TRP A 118 16.35 -7.46 6.13
C TRP A 118 16.33 -8.23 4.81
N HIS A 119 15.87 -9.48 4.84
CA HIS A 119 15.64 -10.29 3.64
C HIS A 119 14.41 -11.17 3.80
N HIS A 120 13.87 -11.62 2.67
CA HIS A 120 12.83 -12.64 2.59
C HIS A 120 13.26 -13.72 1.62
N ALA A 121 13.27 -14.96 2.09
CA ALA A 121 13.43 -16.14 1.25
C ALA A 121 12.05 -16.60 0.74
N PHE A 122 11.95 -16.87 -0.54
CA PHE A 122 10.79 -17.47 -1.18
C PHE A 122 11.03 -18.98 -1.30
N GLU A 123 10.01 -19.76 -0.94
CA GLU A 123 9.98 -21.21 -1.15
C GLU A 123 9.66 -21.57 -2.62
#